data_AF-A0A2G9MND4-F1
#
_entry.id   AF-A0A2G9MND4-F1
#
_cell.length_a   1.000
_cell.length_b   1.000
_cell.length_c   1.000
_cell.angle_alpha   90.00
_cell.angle_beta   90.00
_cell.angle_gamma   90.00
#
_symmetry.space_group_name_H-M   'P 1'
#
loop_
_entity.id
_entity.type
_entity.pdbx_description
1 polymer ?
#
loop_
_entity_poly.entity_id
_entity_poly.type
_entity_poly.pdbx_seq_one_letter_code
_entity_poly.pdbx_strand_id
1 'polypeptide(L)'
;MKKVSKLWFISILLIFLIPLVSAKFSYYVQINYDNGELNYQDLEVITGETPVFVKEKEDEYDAHIFDFLNNELFNFSFEIPRIIYDVPGVFWLNESFEILTIPYFNKGKVMKIYDSENNLKLEINLAHLAMCNQNYICEPNKENHKNCAIDCVIGGKDDLCEDVIDGVCDPDCSSSQDLECEYALSDITEEKVINDLITIYEGEIKTYEGIPKAKQQITIREERIKNLKTNNSLFLILSLILLLILTLIFIKVKKK
;
A
#
# COMPACT_ATOMS: atom_id res chain seq x y z
N MET A 1 39.96 18.99 21.18
CA MET A 1 39.07 17.81 21.02
C MET A 1 37.69 18.02 21.65
N LYS A 2 36.87 19.01 21.24
CA LYS A 2 35.54 19.26 21.88
C LYS A 2 34.34 19.52 20.93
N LYS A 3 34.49 19.40 19.60
CA LYS A 3 33.39 19.67 18.64
C LYS A 3 32.72 18.43 18.04
N VAL A 4 33.23 17.22 18.28
CA VAL A 4 32.72 16.00 17.63
C VAL A 4 31.47 15.41 18.32
N SER A 5 31.18 15.75 19.59
CA SER A 5 30.09 15.07 20.32
C SER A 5 28.67 15.54 19.98
N LYS A 6 28.47 16.75 19.45
CA LYS A 6 27.12 17.27 19.15
C LYS A 6 26.51 16.74 17.86
N LEU A 7 27.33 16.44 16.83
CA LEU A 7 26.81 15.85 15.58
C LEU A 7 26.32 14.41 15.77
N TRP A 8 26.98 13.64 16.65
CA TRP A 8 26.60 12.26 16.92
C TRP A 8 25.22 12.14 17.58
N PHE A 9 24.87 13.08 18.47
CA PHE A 9 23.56 13.11 19.12
C PHE A 9 22.41 13.42 18.14
N ILE A 10 22.64 14.32 17.16
CA ILE A 10 21.61 14.69 16.17
C ILE A 10 21.36 13.52 15.20
N SER A 11 22.41 12.81 14.78
CA SER A 11 22.24 11.62 13.91
C SER A 11 21.52 10.48 14.63
N ILE A 12 21.78 10.26 15.92
CA ILE A 12 21.03 9.27 16.73
C ILE A 12 19.56 9.69 16.87
N LEU A 13 19.29 10.97 17.12
CA LEU A 13 17.91 11.47 17.25
C LEU A 13 17.11 11.34 15.94
N LEU A 14 17.75 11.52 14.77
CA LEU A 14 17.12 11.33 13.46
C LEU A 14 16.78 9.86 13.18
N ILE A 15 17.54 8.91 13.73
CA ILE A 15 17.28 7.47 13.59
C ILE A 15 16.06 7.05 14.44
N PHE A 16 15.84 7.68 15.59
CA PHE A 16 14.66 7.43 16.42
C PHE A 16 13.37 8.09 15.90
N LEU A 17 13.46 9.00 14.92
CA LEU A 17 12.30 9.63 14.26
C LEU A 17 11.79 8.83 13.04
N ILE A 18 12.46 7.74 12.66
CA ILE A 18 12.06 6.86 11.56
C ILE A 18 11.81 5.49 12.20
N PRO A 19 10.57 5.15 12.59
CA PRO A 19 9.46 5.08 11.65
C PRO A 19 8.10 5.48 12.26
N LEU A 20 7.43 6.48 11.65
CA LEU A 20 5.98 6.43 11.56
C LEU A 20 5.65 5.21 10.70
N VAL A 21 5.57 4.05 11.34
CA VAL A 21 5.09 2.83 10.70
C VAL A 21 3.67 3.15 10.26
N SER A 22 3.48 3.34 8.95
CA SER A 22 2.14 3.43 8.38
C SER A 22 1.38 2.20 8.87
N ALA A 23 0.36 2.43 9.68
CA ALA A 23 -0.46 1.34 10.19
C ALA A 23 -1.03 0.62 8.97
N LYS A 24 -0.60 -0.63 8.77
CA LYS A 24 -1.18 -1.49 7.75
C LYS A 24 -2.45 -2.09 8.34
N PHE A 25 -3.53 -1.99 7.57
CA PHE A 25 -4.77 -2.65 7.90
C PHE A 25 -4.79 -4.02 7.23
N SER A 26 -5.41 -5.00 7.89
CA SER A 26 -5.63 -6.33 7.36
C SER A 26 -7.08 -6.75 7.62
N TYR A 27 -7.67 -7.52 6.72
CA TYR A 27 -8.87 -8.28 7.03
C TYR A 27 -8.52 -9.42 7.99
N TYR A 28 -9.32 -9.60 9.01
CA TYR A 28 -9.31 -10.74 9.90
C TYR A 28 -10.57 -11.56 9.62
N VAL A 29 -10.39 -12.77 9.11
CA VAL A 29 -11.50 -13.63 8.69
C VAL A 29 -11.37 -14.98 9.39
N GLN A 30 -12.37 -15.35 10.19
CA GLN A 30 -12.44 -16.69 10.76
C GLN A 30 -13.30 -17.58 9.87
N ILE A 31 -12.67 -18.54 9.21
CA ILE A 31 -13.32 -19.55 8.37
C ILE A 31 -13.58 -20.79 9.20
N ASN A 32 -14.80 -21.30 9.14
CA ASN A 32 -15.20 -22.57 9.71
C ASN A 32 -15.39 -23.58 8.58
N TYR A 33 -14.80 -24.75 8.75
CA TYR A 33 -14.97 -25.92 7.90
C TYR A 33 -15.90 -26.91 8.60
N ASP A 34 -16.90 -27.41 7.87
CA ASP A 34 -17.83 -28.44 8.34
C ASP A 34 -18.10 -29.43 7.20
N ASN A 35 -17.47 -30.61 7.27
CA ASN A 35 -17.68 -31.73 6.35
C ASN A 35 -17.57 -31.40 4.84
N GLY A 36 -16.68 -30.48 4.48
CA GLY A 36 -16.44 -30.07 3.08
C GLY A 36 -17.13 -28.77 2.67
N GLU A 37 -17.97 -28.22 3.54
CA GLU A 37 -18.57 -26.89 3.38
C GLU A 37 -17.77 -25.85 4.16
N LEU A 38 -17.65 -24.65 3.58
CA LEU A 38 -17.00 -23.51 4.20
C LEU A 38 -18.05 -22.47 4.59
N ASN A 39 -17.90 -21.92 5.79
CA ASN A 39 -18.63 -20.75 6.26
C ASN A 39 -17.64 -19.78 6.91
N TYR A 40 -18.03 -18.52 7.10
CA TYR A 40 -17.26 -17.59 7.93
C TYR A 40 -18.08 -17.17 9.15
N GLN A 41 -17.42 -16.99 10.28
CA GLN A 41 -18.07 -16.57 11.53
C GLN A 41 -17.93 -15.08 11.76
N ASP A 42 -16.76 -14.53 11.44
CA ASP A 42 -16.42 -13.16 11.74
C ASP A 42 -15.55 -12.55 10.64
N LEU A 43 -15.70 -11.24 10.45
CA LEU A 43 -15.00 -10.43 9.48
C LEU A 43 -14.77 -9.04 10.07
N GLU A 44 -13.52 -8.73 10.36
CA GLU A 44 -13.11 -7.46 10.94
C GLU A 44 -11.93 -6.84 10.18
N VAL A 45 -11.72 -5.54 10.35
CA VAL A 45 -10.49 -4.86 9.92
C VAL A 45 -9.64 -4.60 11.13
N ILE A 46 -8.46 -5.22 11.18
CA ILE A 46 -7.50 -5.06 12.27
C ILE A 46 -6.27 -4.28 11.79
N THR A 47 -5.58 -3.64 12.73
CA THR A 47 -4.24 -3.08 12.48
C THR A 47 -3.19 -4.17 12.66
N GLY A 48 -2.42 -4.47 11.61
CA GLY A 48 -1.40 -5.52 11.67
C GLY A 48 -0.77 -5.78 10.31
N GLU A 49 0.43 -6.38 10.34
CA GLU A 49 1.05 -6.89 9.13
C GLU A 49 0.39 -8.21 8.73
N THR A 50 0.06 -8.32 7.45
CA THR A 50 -0.37 -9.57 6.85
C THR A 50 0.83 -10.53 6.79
N PRO A 51 0.67 -11.82 7.17
CA PRO A 51 1.68 -12.83 6.89
C PRO A 51 1.97 -12.91 5.39
N VAL A 52 3.21 -13.26 5.06
CA VAL A 52 3.56 -13.55 3.66
C VAL A 52 3.02 -14.93 3.32
N PHE A 53 2.00 -14.97 2.45
CA PHE A 53 1.52 -16.22 1.88
C PHE A 53 2.56 -16.75 0.89
N VAL A 54 3.21 -17.86 1.25
CA VAL A 54 4.03 -18.62 0.31
C VAL A 54 3.10 -19.62 -0.34
N LYS A 55 2.84 -19.46 -1.65
CA LYS A 55 2.03 -20.41 -2.40
C LYS A 55 2.74 -21.76 -2.40
N GLU A 56 2.25 -22.71 -1.62
CA GLU A 56 2.68 -24.08 -1.73
C GLU A 56 1.89 -24.76 -2.85
N LYS A 57 2.50 -25.76 -3.50
CA LYS A 57 2.00 -26.27 -4.78
C LYS A 57 0.77 -27.19 -4.64
N GLU A 58 0.31 -27.42 -3.41
CA GLU A 58 -0.69 -28.43 -3.04
C GLU A 58 -1.73 -27.89 -2.05
N ASP A 59 -1.90 -26.57 -1.96
CA ASP A 59 -2.89 -25.96 -1.08
C ASP A 59 -4.33 -26.36 -1.50
N GLU A 60 -5.21 -26.58 -0.52
CA GLU A 60 -6.56 -27.11 -0.75
C GLU A 60 -7.52 -26.04 -1.33
N TYR A 61 -7.28 -24.76 -1.00
CA TYR A 61 -8.15 -23.65 -1.36
C TYR A 61 -7.39 -22.48 -1.97
N ASP A 62 -8.01 -21.84 -2.97
CA ASP A 62 -7.56 -20.59 -3.58
C ASP A 62 -8.55 -19.47 -3.24
N ALA A 63 -8.07 -18.38 -2.64
CA ALA A 63 -8.86 -17.20 -2.31
C ALA A 63 -8.51 -16.03 -3.24
N HIS A 64 -9.54 -15.37 -3.76
CA HIS A 64 -9.44 -14.24 -4.68
C HIS A 64 -10.26 -13.06 -4.17
N ILE A 65 -9.66 -11.87 -4.09
CA ILE A 65 -10.33 -10.63 -3.72
C ILE A 65 -10.56 -9.78 -4.97
N PHE A 66 -11.79 -9.34 -5.15
CA PHE A 66 -12.20 -8.51 -6.28
C PHE A 66 -12.68 -7.13 -5.81
N ASP A 67 -12.47 -6.12 -6.66
CA ASP A 67 -13.02 -4.78 -6.50
C ASP A 67 -14.47 -4.67 -7.04
N PHE A 68 -15.04 -3.47 -7.03
CA PHE A 68 -16.41 -3.24 -7.50
C PHE A 68 -16.57 -3.32 -9.03
N LEU A 69 -15.45 -3.21 -9.76
CA LEU A 69 -15.37 -3.37 -11.21
C LEU A 69 -14.99 -4.80 -11.63
N ASN A 70 -14.95 -5.75 -10.68
CA ASN A 70 -14.51 -7.14 -10.85
C ASN A 70 -13.02 -7.28 -11.27
N ASN A 71 -12.17 -6.31 -10.98
CA ASN A 71 -10.72 -6.49 -11.10
C ASN A 71 -10.21 -7.29 -9.89
N GLU A 72 -9.33 -8.26 -10.15
CA GLU A 72 -8.66 -8.99 -9.07
C GLU A 72 -7.61 -8.09 -8.39
N LEU A 73 -7.75 -7.91 -7.08
CA LEU A 73 -6.86 -7.11 -6.25
C LEU A 73 -5.75 -7.95 -5.62
N PHE A 74 -6.10 -9.19 -5.25
CA PHE A 74 -5.21 -10.10 -4.54
C PHE A 74 -5.68 -11.55 -4.70
N ASN A 75 -4.74 -12.47 -4.73
CA ASN A 75 -5.00 -13.89 -4.62
C ASN A 75 -3.96 -14.55 -3.70
N PHE A 76 -4.38 -15.60 -3.00
CA PHE A 76 -3.50 -16.44 -2.19
C PHE A 76 -4.11 -17.84 -2.06
N SER A 77 -3.27 -18.81 -1.72
CA SER A 77 -3.66 -20.19 -1.49
C SER A 77 -3.47 -20.52 -0.01
N PHE A 78 -4.30 -21.40 0.54
CA PHE A 78 -4.22 -21.82 1.94
C PHE A 78 -4.79 -23.23 2.16
N GLU A 79 -4.44 -23.83 3.29
CA GLU A 79 -5.00 -25.09 3.77
C GLU A 79 -5.78 -24.87 5.07
N ILE A 80 -6.82 -25.69 5.29
CA ILE A 80 -7.50 -25.74 6.59
C ILE A 80 -6.98 -26.98 7.33
N PRO A 81 -6.38 -26.84 8.51
CA PRO A 81 -5.85 -27.98 9.25
C PRO A 81 -6.99 -28.92 9.65
N ARG A 82 -7.00 -30.12 9.07
CA ARG A 82 -7.99 -31.19 9.36
C ARG A 82 -7.38 -32.39 10.08
N ILE A 83 -6.10 -32.32 10.43
CA ILE A 83 -5.37 -33.44 11.02
C ILE A 83 -4.84 -33.02 12.39
N ILE A 84 -5.22 -33.75 13.43
CA ILE A 84 -4.57 -33.68 14.75
C ILE A 84 -3.69 -34.92 14.95
N TYR A 85 -2.44 -34.68 15.30
CA TYR A 85 -1.51 -35.70 15.76
C TYR A 85 -1.61 -35.81 17.28
N ASP A 86 -2.19 -36.90 17.78
CA ASP A 86 -2.21 -37.21 19.22
C ASP A 86 -1.68 -38.64 19.43
N VAL A 87 -0.70 -38.82 20.30
CA VAL A 87 0.02 -40.10 20.39
C VAL A 87 -0.89 -41.17 21.02
N PRO A 88 -1.15 -42.32 20.35
CA PRO A 88 -0.42 -42.91 19.21
C PRO A 88 -1.13 -42.88 17.83
N GLY A 89 -2.06 -41.97 17.56
CA GLY A 89 -2.89 -41.93 16.35
C GLY A 89 -2.87 -40.62 15.55
N VAL A 90 -3.58 -40.66 14.42
CA VAL A 90 -3.88 -39.51 13.55
C VAL A 90 -5.39 -39.41 13.47
N PHE A 91 -5.94 -38.24 13.82
CA PHE A 91 -7.38 -38.00 13.82
C PHE A 91 -7.73 -37.01 12.71
N TRP A 92 -8.64 -37.42 11.84
CA TRP A 92 -9.25 -36.54 10.85
C TRP A 92 -10.42 -35.81 11.49
N LEU A 93 -10.40 -34.50 11.40
CA LEU A 93 -11.47 -33.64 11.86
C LEU A 93 -12.50 -33.46 10.76
N ASN A 94 -13.75 -33.65 11.12
CA ASN A 94 -14.90 -33.28 10.28
C ASN A 94 -15.19 -31.77 10.37
N GLU A 95 -14.79 -31.15 11.47
CA GLU A 95 -15.00 -29.73 11.76
C GLU A 95 -13.67 -29.11 12.21
N SER A 96 -13.31 -27.96 11.65
CA SER A 96 -12.16 -27.17 12.07
C SER A 96 -12.37 -25.70 11.73
N PHE A 97 -11.46 -24.83 12.18
CA PHE A 97 -11.48 -23.42 11.82
C PHE A 97 -10.06 -22.96 11.48
N GLU A 98 -9.99 -21.92 10.64
CA GLU A 98 -8.75 -21.27 10.25
C GLU A 98 -8.92 -19.76 10.31
N ILE A 99 -7.88 -19.04 10.72
CA ILE A 99 -7.90 -17.59 10.84
C ILE A 99 -7.03 -17.01 9.74
N LEU A 100 -7.66 -16.35 8.78
CA LEU A 100 -6.96 -15.69 7.70
C LEU A 100 -6.72 -14.22 8.05
N THR A 101 -5.46 -13.80 8.00
CA THR A 101 -5.07 -12.39 8.04
C THR A 101 -4.65 -11.96 6.65
N ILE A 102 -5.44 -11.11 5.99
CA ILE A 102 -5.34 -10.81 4.55
C ILE A 102 -5.09 -9.31 4.37
N PRO A 103 -4.34 -8.83 3.36
CA PRO A 103 -4.13 -7.39 3.20
C PRO A 103 -5.47 -6.66 3.00
N TYR A 104 -5.65 -5.53 3.68
CA TYR A 104 -6.83 -4.70 3.48
C TYR A 104 -6.75 -3.97 2.13
N PHE A 105 -7.89 -3.90 1.44
CA PHE A 105 -8.03 -3.15 0.19
C PHE A 105 -9.19 -2.17 0.30
N ASN A 106 -8.92 -0.88 0.18
CA ASN A 106 -9.94 0.16 0.28
C ASN A 106 -11.09 0.04 -0.74
N LYS A 107 -10.89 -0.71 -1.83
CA LYS A 107 -11.86 -1.03 -2.88
C LYS A 107 -12.35 -2.48 -2.85
N GLY A 108 -12.01 -3.26 -1.83
CA GLY A 108 -12.38 -4.67 -1.76
C GLY A 108 -13.89 -4.86 -1.64
N LYS A 109 -14.52 -5.51 -2.62
CA LYS A 109 -15.96 -5.77 -2.65
C LYS A 109 -16.29 -7.17 -2.15
N VAL A 110 -15.56 -8.16 -2.62
CA VAL A 110 -15.89 -9.56 -2.39
C VAL A 110 -14.63 -10.41 -2.37
N MET A 111 -14.57 -11.37 -1.45
CA MET A 111 -13.61 -12.46 -1.47
C MET A 111 -14.30 -13.75 -1.87
N LYS A 112 -13.73 -14.47 -2.83
CA LYS A 112 -14.23 -15.76 -3.31
C LYS A 112 -13.20 -16.84 -3.02
N ILE A 113 -13.64 -17.94 -2.44
CA ILE A 113 -12.79 -19.08 -2.10
C ILE A 113 -13.21 -20.27 -2.95
N TYR A 114 -12.24 -20.84 -3.66
CA TYR A 114 -12.41 -21.97 -4.55
C TYR A 114 -11.66 -23.18 -4.00
N ASP A 115 -12.15 -24.38 -4.25
CA ASP A 115 -11.38 -25.61 -4.02
C ASP A 115 -10.36 -25.88 -5.14
N SER A 116 -9.56 -26.93 -4.98
CA SER A 116 -8.58 -27.37 -5.98
C SER A 116 -9.18 -27.80 -7.33
N GLU A 117 -10.49 -28.04 -7.41
CA GLU A 117 -11.24 -28.31 -8.64
C GLU A 117 -11.85 -27.04 -9.25
N ASN A 118 -11.56 -25.86 -8.67
CA ASN A 118 -12.07 -24.55 -9.05
C ASN A 118 -13.59 -24.39 -8.87
N ASN A 119 -14.20 -25.13 -7.94
CA ASN A 119 -15.58 -24.93 -7.51
C ASN A 119 -15.63 -23.83 -6.45
N LEU A 120 -16.57 -22.88 -6.57
CA LEU A 120 -16.79 -21.85 -5.56
C LEU A 120 -17.34 -22.48 -4.28
N LYS A 121 -16.61 -22.32 -3.17
CA LYS A 121 -16.97 -22.84 -1.84
C LYS A 121 -17.52 -21.78 -0.90
N LEU A 122 -16.99 -20.56 -0.97
CA LEU A 122 -17.43 -19.47 -0.11
C LEU A 122 -17.31 -18.12 -0.82
N GLU A 123 -18.30 -17.27 -0.61
CA GLU A 123 -18.28 -15.87 -1.04
C GLU A 123 -18.51 -14.97 0.19
N ILE A 124 -17.55 -14.08 0.46
CA ILE A 124 -17.57 -13.17 1.61
C ILE A 124 -17.71 -11.73 1.11
N ASN A 125 -18.76 -11.05 1.53
CA ASN A 125 -19.03 -9.66 1.15
C ASN A 125 -18.17 -8.68 1.98
N LEU A 126 -17.21 -8.04 1.33
CA LEU A 126 -16.30 -7.04 1.92
C LEU A 126 -16.80 -5.60 1.73
N ALA A 127 -17.85 -5.38 0.93
CA ALA A 127 -18.26 -4.04 0.49
C ALA A 127 -18.59 -3.06 1.64
N HIS A 128 -19.07 -3.57 2.77
CA HIS A 128 -19.38 -2.76 3.95
C HIS A 128 -18.13 -2.24 4.68
N LEU A 129 -16.96 -2.85 4.43
CA LEU A 129 -15.66 -2.42 4.96
C LEU A 129 -14.88 -1.55 3.98
N ALA A 130 -15.29 -1.49 2.71
CA ALA A 130 -14.62 -0.69 1.70
C ALA A 130 -14.77 0.81 1.97
N MET A 131 -13.68 1.55 1.79
CA MET A 131 -13.70 3.02 1.83
C MET A 131 -14.11 3.64 0.48
N CYS A 132 -14.03 2.90 -0.62
CA CYS A 132 -14.39 3.35 -1.96
C CYS A 132 -15.22 2.27 -2.67
N ASN A 133 -16.45 2.61 -3.06
CA ASN A 133 -17.41 1.66 -3.61
C ASN A 133 -17.48 1.66 -5.15
N GLN A 134 -16.79 2.58 -5.83
CA GLN A 134 -16.69 2.72 -7.29
C GLN A 134 -18.06 2.79 -7.99
N ASN A 135 -19.03 3.49 -7.39
CA ASN A 135 -20.39 3.64 -7.92
C ASN A 135 -20.58 4.92 -8.77
N TYR A 136 -19.52 5.68 -9.00
CA TYR A 136 -19.49 6.99 -9.69
C TYR A 136 -20.26 8.12 -8.97
N ILE A 137 -20.49 7.97 -7.66
CA ILE A 137 -21.12 8.96 -6.80
C ILE A 137 -20.23 9.13 -5.57
N CYS A 138 -19.54 10.27 -5.47
CA CYS A 138 -18.77 10.58 -4.27
C CYS A 138 -19.69 10.59 -3.04
N GLU A 139 -19.38 9.78 -2.04
CA GLU A 139 -20.06 9.74 -0.73
C GLU A 139 -19.24 10.51 0.33
N PRO A 140 -19.51 11.82 0.57
CA PRO A 140 -18.76 12.60 1.55
C PRO A 140 -18.86 11.95 2.93
N ASN A 141 -17.83 12.11 3.76
CA ASN A 141 -17.57 11.46 5.05
C ASN A 141 -17.02 10.03 4.95
N LYS A 142 -16.93 9.44 3.76
CA LYS A 142 -16.40 8.10 3.52
C LYS A 142 -15.38 8.07 2.39
N GLU A 143 -15.74 8.70 1.27
CA GLU A 143 -14.95 8.78 0.06
C GLU A 143 -14.37 10.18 -0.11
N ASN A 144 -13.17 10.24 -0.70
CA ASN A 144 -12.53 11.46 -1.16
C ASN A 144 -11.60 11.17 -2.34
N HIS A 145 -11.08 12.19 -3.00
CA HIS A 145 -10.24 12.05 -4.19
C HIS A 145 -9.02 11.15 -3.91
N LYS A 146 -8.42 11.25 -2.72
CA LYS A 146 -7.26 10.43 -2.33
C LYS A 146 -7.56 8.94 -2.22
N ASN A 147 -8.74 8.55 -1.71
CA ASN A 147 -9.09 7.14 -1.53
C ASN A 147 -9.98 6.57 -2.67
N CYS A 148 -10.68 7.44 -3.41
CA CYS A 148 -11.72 7.10 -4.37
C CYS A 148 -11.80 8.08 -5.56
N ALA A 149 -10.67 8.36 -6.22
CA ALA A 149 -10.59 9.26 -7.38
C ALA A 149 -11.54 8.97 -8.57
N ILE A 150 -12.18 7.79 -8.63
CA ILE A 150 -13.18 7.46 -9.66
C ILE A 150 -14.52 8.12 -9.34
N ASP A 151 -14.89 8.14 -8.06
CA ASP A 151 -16.19 8.64 -7.59
C ASP A 151 -16.09 10.12 -7.19
N CYS A 152 -14.95 10.52 -6.60
CA CYS A 152 -14.65 11.89 -6.17
C CYS A 152 -13.60 12.51 -7.12
N VAL A 153 -14.06 13.36 -8.05
CA VAL A 153 -13.18 14.14 -8.94
C VAL A 153 -12.53 15.30 -8.18
N ILE A 154 -11.38 15.78 -8.67
CA ILE A 154 -10.70 16.96 -8.11
C ILE A 154 -11.64 18.17 -8.18
N GLY A 155 -11.65 18.96 -7.10
CA GLY A 155 -12.56 20.10 -6.93
C GLY A 155 -14.03 19.70 -6.70
N GLY A 156 -14.31 18.42 -6.50
CA GLY A 156 -15.60 17.91 -6.06
C GLY A 156 -15.74 18.00 -4.55
N LYS A 157 -16.97 18.11 -4.05
CA LYS A 157 -17.22 18.09 -2.61
C LYS A 157 -17.05 16.67 -2.05
N ASP A 158 -16.06 16.46 -1.20
CA ASP A 158 -15.66 15.17 -0.65
C ASP A 158 -15.07 15.21 0.77
N ASP A 159 -15.23 16.33 1.48
CA ASP A 159 -14.70 16.62 2.82
C ASP A 159 -13.16 16.62 2.91
N LEU A 160 -12.45 16.72 1.77
CA LEU A 160 -11.01 16.87 1.70
C LEU A 160 -10.65 18.08 0.84
N CYS A 161 -10.19 19.15 1.49
CA CYS A 161 -9.60 20.28 0.78
C CYS A 161 -8.29 19.88 0.05
N GLU A 162 -8.31 19.97 -1.28
CA GLU A 162 -7.17 19.78 -2.18
C GLU A 162 -6.60 21.13 -2.63
N ASP A 163 -5.48 21.56 -2.05
CA ASP A 163 -4.72 22.74 -2.50
C ASP A 163 -3.91 22.40 -3.77
N VAL A 164 -4.62 22.22 -4.89
CA VAL A 164 -4.07 21.89 -6.20
C VAL A 164 -4.50 22.95 -7.21
N ILE A 165 -3.51 23.65 -7.79
CA ILE A 165 -3.76 24.64 -8.84
C ILE A 165 -4.14 23.91 -10.14
N ASP A 166 -5.44 23.74 -10.39
CA ASP A 166 -5.98 23.09 -11.59
C ASP A 166 -7.06 23.90 -12.32
N GLY A 167 -7.37 25.10 -11.81
CA GLY A 167 -8.42 25.97 -12.34
C GLY A 167 -9.83 25.62 -11.87
N VAL A 168 -9.99 24.70 -10.92
CA VAL A 168 -11.26 24.32 -10.28
C VAL A 168 -11.19 24.68 -8.80
N CYS A 169 -12.19 25.42 -8.32
CA CYS A 169 -12.34 25.68 -6.88
C CYS A 169 -12.89 24.45 -6.17
N ASP A 170 -12.17 23.94 -5.19
CA ASP A 170 -12.60 22.90 -4.27
C ASP A 170 -13.58 23.45 -3.22
N PRO A 171 -14.84 22.95 -3.19
CA PRO A 171 -15.87 23.45 -2.28
C PRO A 171 -15.61 23.13 -0.79
N ASP A 172 -14.65 22.26 -0.46
CA ASP A 172 -14.25 21.95 0.91
C ASP A 172 -13.05 22.78 1.38
N CYS A 173 -12.42 23.55 0.49
CA CYS A 173 -11.40 24.51 0.83
C CYS A 173 -11.98 25.87 1.26
N SER A 174 -11.32 26.53 2.22
CA SER A 174 -11.54 27.97 2.41
C SER A 174 -10.90 28.75 1.26
N SER A 175 -11.41 29.95 0.97
CA SER A 175 -10.88 30.82 -0.11
C SER A 175 -9.40 31.20 0.05
N SER A 176 -8.79 30.97 1.21
CA SER A 176 -7.35 31.19 1.44
C SER A 176 -6.50 29.92 1.29
N GLN A 177 -7.13 28.76 1.16
CA GLN A 177 -6.46 27.46 1.00
C GLN A 177 -6.44 27.01 -0.45
N ASP A 178 -7.46 27.39 -1.22
CA ASP A 178 -7.56 27.16 -2.65
C ASP A 178 -7.66 28.54 -3.32
N LEU A 179 -6.68 28.86 -4.16
CA LEU A 179 -6.58 30.17 -4.80
C LEU A 179 -7.62 30.34 -5.91
N GLU A 180 -7.98 29.24 -6.59
CA GLU A 180 -9.04 29.16 -7.59
C GLU A 180 -10.39 29.58 -7.01
N CYS A 181 -10.66 29.26 -5.75
CA CYS A 181 -11.86 29.72 -5.04
C CYS A 181 -11.91 31.24 -4.83
N GLU A 182 -10.77 31.90 -4.63
CA GLU A 182 -10.72 33.37 -4.55
C GLU A 182 -10.95 33.99 -5.93
N TYR A 183 -10.37 33.42 -6.99
CA TYR A 183 -10.55 33.88 -8.36
C TYR A 183 -11.98 33.70 -8.87
N ALA A 184 -12.66 32.61 -8.50
CA ALA A 184 -14.05 32.35 -8.93
C ALA A 184 -15.06 33.39 -8.42
N LEU A 185 -14.77 34.06 -7.30
CA LEU A 185 -15.67 35.04 -6.68
C LEU A 185 -15.45 36.47 -7.15
N SER A 186 -14.38 36.73 -7.89
CA SER A 186 -14.02 38.06 -8.33
C SER A 186 -14.00 38.09 -9.85
N ASP A 187 -14.57 39.14 -10.47
CA ASP A 187 -14.53 39.38 -11.93
C ASP A 187 -13.08 39.68 -12.37
N ILE A 188 -12.22 38.69 -12.23
CA ILE A 188 -10.79 38.78 -12.49
C ILE A 188 -10.59 38.38 -13.95
N THR A 189 -10.02 39.30 -14.71
CA THR A 189 -9.60 39.04 -16.09
C THR A 189 -8.47 38.02 -16.10
N GLU A 190 -8.41 37.16 -17.13
CA GLU A 190 -7.31 36.19 -17.32
C GLU A 190 -5.92 36.82 -17.13
N GLU A 191 -5.75 38.08 -17.54
CA GLU A 191 -4.51 38.85 -17.38
C GLU A 191 -4.10 39.04 -15.91
N LYS A 192 -5.05 39.28 -15.00
CA LYS A 192 -4.75 39.42 -13.57
C LYS A 192 -4.42 38.06 -12.94
N VAL A 193 -5.12 36.98 -13.31
CA VAL A 193 -4.78 35.61 -12.87
C VAL A 193 -3.35 35.24 -13.30
N ILE A 194 -2.99 35.52 -14.55
CA ILE A 194 -1.64 35.24 -15.05
C ILE A 194 -0.58 36.05 -14.29
N ASN A 195 -0.83 37.33 -14.00
CA ASN A 195 0.12 38.17 -13.27
C ASN A 195 0.27 37.75 -11.80
N ASP A 196 -0.82 37.33 -11.14
CA ASP A 196 -0.80 36.84 -9.76
C ASP A 196 -0.06 35.49 -9.69
N LEU A 197 -0.31 34.57 -10.63
CA LEU A 197 0.46 33.32 -10.77
C LEU A 197 1.94 33.59 -11.03
N ILE A 198 2.30 34.49 -11.95
CA ILE A 198 3.70 34.90 -12.19
C ILE A 198 4.31 35.45 -10.90
N THR A 199 3.59 36.27 -10.13
CA THR A 199 4.10 36.85 -8.88
C THR A 199 4.32 35.80 -7.80
N ILE A 200 3.40 34.83 -7.66
CA ILE A 200 3.54 33.69 -6.74
C ILE A 200 4.75 32.86 -7.15
N TYR A 201 4.85 32.47 -8.42
CA TYR A 201 6.00 31.71 -8.92
C TYR A 201 7.30 32.49 -8.79
N GLU A 202 7.34 33.80 -9.04
CA GLU A 202 8.55 34.62 -8.88
C GLU A 202 8.94 34.82 -7.40
N GLY A 203 7.97 34.88 -6.50
CA GLY A 203 8.17 34.94 -5.05
C GLY A 203 8.69 33.61 -4.48
N GLU A 204 8.15 32.50 -4.97
CA GLU A 204 8.65 31.16 -4.68
C GLU A 204 10.02 30.94 -5.32
N ILE A 205 10.28 31.38 -6.54
CA ILE A 205 11.60 31.32 -7.19
C ILE A 205 12.65 32.11 -6.40
N LYS A 206 12.28 33.22 -5.74
CA LYS A 206 13.19 34.00 -4.88
C LYS A 206 13.42 33.40 -3.49
N THR A 207 12.51 32.55 -3.00
CA THR A 207 12.69 31.78 -1.75
C THR A 207 13.23 30.37 -2.00
N TYR A 208 13.18 29.90 -3.24
CA TYR A 208 13.90 28.75 -3.76
C TYR A 208 15.18 29.19 -4.46
N GLU A 209 16.23 29.50 -3.67
CA GLU A 209 17.64 29.25 -4.06
C GLU A 209 17.91 27.72 -4.25
N GLY A 210 16.98 27.02 -4.88
CA GLY A 210 16.87 25.58 -4.95
C GLY A 210 16.36 25.08 -6.30
N ILE A 211 16.22 25.92 -7.31
CA ILE A 211 15.97 25.47 -8.70
C ILE A 211 17.11 24.59 -9.26
N PRO A 212 18.37 24.66 -8.78
CA PRO A 212 19.34 23.61 -9.04
C PRO A 212 18.88 22.25 -8.50
N LYS A 213 18.11 22.19 -7.40
CA LYS A 213 17.67 20.98 -6.70
C LYS A 213 16.47 20.28 -7.30
N ALA A 214 15.52 20.96 -7.97
CA ALA A 214 14.42 20.26 -8.66
C ALA A 214 14.91 19.59 -9.95
N LYS A 215 15.74 20.29 -10.73
CA LYS A 215 16.49 19.70 -11.85
C LYS A 215 17.48 18.64 -11.35
N GLN A 216 18.20 18.87 -10.24
CA GLN A 216 18.99 17.81 -9.61
C GLN A 216 18.11 16.66 -9.13
N GLN A 217 16.91 16.86 -8.60
CA GLN A 217 16.08 15.77 -8.08
C GLN A 217 15.49 14.95 -9.22
N ILE A 218 15.16 15.54 -10.35
CA ILE A 218 14.79 14.81 -11.56
C ILE A 218 16.01 14.06 -12.10
N THR A 219 17.18 14.71 -12.21
CA THR A 219 18.44 14.04 -12.59
C THR A 219 18.90 12.97 -11.58
N ILE A 220 18.68 13.17 -10.28
CA ILE A 220 18.98 12.23 -9.19
C ILE A 220 17.94 11.12 -9.19
N ARG A 221 16.68 11.36 -9.57
CA ARG A 221 15.65 10.32 -9.71
C ARG A 221 15.95 9.46 -10.94
N GLU A 222 16.38 10.06 -12.04
CA GLU A 222 16.86 9.36 -13.24
C GLU A 222 18.18 8.60 -12.96
N GLU A 223 19.14 9.20 -12.26
CA GLU A 223 20.37 8.53 -11.80
C GLU A 223 20.08 7.48 -10.73
N ARG A 224 19.10 7.65 -9.85
CA ARG A 224 18.66 6.62 -8.89
C ARG A 224 17.97 5.48 -9.59
N ILE A 225 17.13 5.72 -10.61
CA ILE A 225 16.53 4.66 -11.43
C ILE A 225 17.62 3.93 -12.22
N LYS A 226 18.60 4.65 -12.77
CA LYS A 226 19.78 4.08 -13.43
C LYS A 226 20.63 3.27 -12.43
N ASN A 227 20.92 3.81 -11.25
CA ASN A 227 21.66 3.16 -10.17
C ASN A 227 20.87 2.05 -9.47
N LEU A 228 19.54 2.03 -9.46
CA LEU A 228 18.75 0.90 -8.98
C LEU A 228 18.88 -0.28 -9.95
N LYS A 229 18.92 0.00 -11.27
CA LYS A 229 19.31 -0.98 -12.29
C LYS A 229 20.76 -1.46 -12.11
N THR A 230 21.70 -0.56 -11.79
CA THR A 230 23.12 -0.92 -11.59
C THR A 230 23.39 -1.60 -10.23
N ASN A 231 22.66 -1.27 -9.16
CA ASN A 231 22.85 -1.79 -7.81
C ASN A 231 22.24 -3.17 -7.65
N ASN A 232 21.15 -3.51 -8.36
CA ASN A 232 20.73 -4.91 -8.48
C ASN A 232 21.82 -5.76 -9.15
N SER A 233 22.58 -5.21 -10.10
CA SER A 233 23.75 -5.87 -10.68
C SER A 233 24.93 -5.96 -9.69
N LEU A 234 25.23 -4.89 -8.94
CA LEU A 234 26.31 -4.90 -7.93
C LEU A 234 26.02 -5.88 -6.77
N PHE A 235 24.77 -5.96 -6.32
CA PHE A 235 24.36 -6.89 -5.26
C PHE A 235 24.45 -8.35 -5.73
N LEU A 236 24.09 -8.62 -7.00
CA LEU A 236 24.31 -9.93 -7.64
C LEU A 236 25.80 -10.27 -7.80
N ILE A 237 26.65 -9.30 -8.13
CA ILE A 237 28.09 -9.51 -8.25
C ILE A 237 28.71 -9.76 -6.86
N LEU A 238 28.32 -9.01 -5.84
CA LEU A 238 28.79 -9.21 -4.47
C LEU A 238 28.31 -10.55 -3.89
N SER A 239 27.08 -10.98 -4.16
CA SER A 239 26.59 -12.30 -3.74
C SER A 239 27.34 -13.44 -4.43
N LEU A 240 27.65 -13.31 -5.72
CA LEU A 240 28.48 -14.25 -6.48
C LEU A 240 29.91 -14.33 -5.95
N ILE A 241 30.55 -13.18 -5.66
CA ILE A 241 31.91 -13.15 -5.07
C ILE A 241 31.91 -13.81 -3.70
N LEU A 242 30.91 -13.54 -2.86
CA LEU A 242 30.79 -14.18 -1.55
C LEU A 242 30.63 -15.70 -1.67
N LEU A 243 29.82 -16.18 -2.62
CA LEU A 243 29.65 -17.60 -2.91
C LEU A 243 30.98 -18.26 -3.36
N LEU A 244 31.77 -17.55 -4.16
CA LEU A 244 33.08 -18.00 -4.65
C LEU A 244 34.10 -18.08 -3.51
N ILE A 245 34.10 -17.10 -2.60
CA ILE A 245 34.96 -17.12 -1.41
C ILE A 245 34.59 -18.30 -0.51
N LEU A 246 33.29 -18.52 -0.28
CA LEU A 246 32.81 -19.63 0.55
C LEU A 246 33.14 -21.00 -0.04
N THR A 247 33.00 -21.18 -1.36
CA THR A 247 33.37 -22.44 -2.04
C THR A 247 34.88 -22.71 -1.97
N LEU A 248 35.72 -21.69 -2.12
CA LEU A 248 37.18 -21.82 -1.97
C LEU A 248 37.58 -22.19 -0.54
N ILE A 249 36.93 -21.60 0.47
CA ILE A 249 37.12 -21.99 1.88
C ILE A 249 36.73 -23.47 2.07
N PHE A 250 35.59 -23.90 1.52
CA PHE A 250 35.11 -25.27 1.65
C PHE A 250 36.06 -26.30 1.01
N ILE A 251 36.60 -26.01 -0.19
CA ILE A 251 37.60 -26.85 -0.86
C ILE A 251 38.89 -26.95 -0.03
N LYS A 252 39.31 -25.86 0.59
CA LYS A 252 40.54 -25.82 1.41
C LYS A 252 40.39 -26.61 2.71
N VAL A 253 39.19 -26.60 3.31
CA VAL A 253 38.88 -27.41 4.50
C VAL A 253 38.86 -28.91 4.17
N LYS A 254 38.31 -29.31 3.03
CA LYS A 254 38.19 -30.73 2.64
C LYS A 254 39.51 -31.41 2.24
N LYS A 255 40.59 -30.64 2.05
CA LYS A 255 41.94 -31.15 1.74
C LYS A 255 42.84 -31.32 2.97
N LYS A 256 42.35 -30.99 4.16
CA LYS A 256 42.96 -31.36 5.44
C LYS A 256 42.24 -32.56 6.03
#